data_AF-A0A9D8RP68-F1
#
_entry.id   AF-A0A9D8RP68-F1
#
_cell.length_a   1.000
_cell.length_b   1.000
_cell.length_c   1.000
_cell.angle_alpha   90.00
_cell.angle_beta   90.00
_cell.angle_gamma   90.00
#
_symmetry.space_group_name_H-M   'P 1'
#
loop_
_entity.id
_entity.type
_entity.pdbx_description
1 polymer ?
#
loop_
_entity_poly.entity_id
_entity_poly.type
_entity_poly.pdbx_seq_one_letter_code
_entity_poly.pdbx_strand_id
1 'polypeptide(L)'
;MKIYKTKNGLYGIDYVDEMGKRHRMIVGTTASAANAQLAQKKNAYYTAKANPRIAQENQLFGDLAPLFIKNHIVLRPSKRTYTYMFNKILAHFAKYCLKDITPLEVQSYYHQRHGEHRSYTKRALLLLPKHVLPYH
;
A
#
# COMPACT_ATOMS: atom_id res chain seq x y z
N MET A 1 15.47 16.94 -8.12
CA MET A 1 16.70 16.24 -8.53
C MET A 1 17.78 17.27 -8.86
N LYS A 2 19.04 17.06 -8.46
CA LYS A 2 20.13 18.04 -8.62
C LYS A 2 21.50 17.39 -8.76
N ILE A 3 22.47 18.12 -9.31
CA ILE A 3 23.90 17.76 -9.26
C ILE A 3 24.53 18.43 -8.05
N TYR A 4 25.51 17.77 -7.44
CA TYR A 4 26.35 18.34 -6.40
C TYR A 4 27.80 17.93 -6.63
N LYS A 5 28.72 18.71 -6.07
CA LYS A 5 30.16 18.42 -6.10
C LYS A 5 30.60 17.96 -4.71
N THR A 6 31.39 16.91 -4.64
CA THR A 6 31.98 16.43 -3.39
C THR A 6 33.23 17.23 -3.03
N LYS A 7 33.66 17.11 -1.77
CA LYS A 7 34.92 17.72 -1.31
C LYS A 7 36.14 17.26 -2.10
N ASN A 8 36.09 16.04 -2.65
CA ASN A 8 37.17 15.44 -3.44
C ASN A 8 37.11 15.84 -4.93
N GLY A 9 36.29 16.82 -5.29
CA GLY A 9 36.16 17.31 -6.67
C GLY A 9 35.32 16.45 -7.61
N LEU A 10 34.72 15.36 -7.12
CA LEU A 10 33.85 14.49 -7.90
C LEU A 10 32.43 15.07 -8.01
N TYR A 11 31.74 14.80 -9.11
CA TYR A 11 30.35 15.14 -9.31
C TYR A 11 29.45 13.97 -8.94
N GLY A 12 28.39 14.27 -8.19
CA GLY A 12 27.33 13.34 -7.84
C GLY A 12 25.97 13.90 -8.22
N ILE A 13 24.97 13.02 -8.25
CA ILE A 13 23.57 13.35 -8.55
C ILE A 13 22.67 12.92 -7.39
N ASP A 14 21.67 13.75 -7.10
CA ASP A 14 20.55 13.48 -6.20
C ASP A 14 19.30 13.36 -7.08
N TYR A 15 18.75 12.16 -7.18
CA TYR A 15 17.66 11.84 -8.09
C TYR A 15 16.55 11.06 -7.38
N VAL A 16 15.42 10.89 -8.06
CA VAL A 16 14.29 10.07 -7.61
C VAL A 16 14.16 8.93 -8.62
N ASP A 17 14.03 7.70 -8.15
CA ASP A 17 13.81 6.53 -9.01
C ASP A 17 12.39 6.48 -9.56
N GLU A 18 12.15 5.50 -10.43
CA GLU A 18 10.85 5.25 -11.07
C GLU A 18 9.70 5.01 -10.07
N MET A 19 10.02 4.62 -8.83
CA MET A 19 9.05 4.36 -7.76
C MET A 19 8.82 5.58 -6.85
N GLY A 20 9.49 6.70 -7.09
CA GLY A 20 9.37 7.91 -6.28
C GLY A 20 10.31 7.96 -5.06
N LYS A 21 11.25 7.03 -4.92
CA LYS A 21 12.23 7.01 -3.83
C LYS A 21 13.47 7.82 -4.18
N ARG A 22 13.98 8.58 -3.22
CA ARG A 22 15.14 9.47 -3.40
C ARG A 22 16.47 8.74 -3.21
N HIS A 23 17.43 9.00 -4.08
CA HIS A 23 18.76 8.38 -4.12
C HIS A 23 19.85 9.41 -4.37
N ARG A 24 21.07 9.08 -3.96
CA ARG A 24 22.29 9.84 -4.28
C ARG A 24 23.37 8.90 -4.80
N MET A 25 24.07 9.31 -5.86
CA MET A 25 25.21 8.55 -6.37
C MET A 25 26.33 9.47 -6.88
N ILE A 26 27.56 8.99 -6.80
CA ILE A 26 28.72 9.61 -7.45
C ILE A 26 28.75 9.14 -8.91
N VAL A 27 28.98 10.08 -9.83
CA VAL A 27 29.01 9.79 -11.29
C VAL A 27 30.43 9.80 -11.82
N GLY A 28 31.30 10.71 -11.37
CA GLY A 28 32.69 10.78 -11.82
C GLY A 28 33.31 12.16 -11.64
N THR A 29 34.32 12.48 -12.45
CA THR A 29 35.11 13.71 -12.34
C THR A 29 34.57 14.88 -13.17
N THR A 30 33.63 14.65 -14.09
CA THR A 30 33.16 15.69 -15.03
C THR A 30 31.70 16.09 -14.79
N ALA A 31 31.43 17.39 -14.91
CA ALA A 31 30.07 17.92 -14.80
C ALA A 31 29.16 17.45 -15.96
N SER A 32 29.73 17.25 -17.15
CA SER A 32 29.00 16.77 -18.33
C SER A 32 28.42 15.37 -18.11
N ALA A 33 29.22 14.43 -17.58
CA ALA A 33 28.75 13.09 -17.25
C ALA A 33 27.63 13.11 -16.21
N ALA A 34 27.75 13.97 -15.18
CA ALA A 34 26.71 14.13 -14.16
C ALA A 34 25.40 14.71 -14.74
N ASN A 35 25.48 15.63 -15.70
CA ASN A 35 24.31 16.17 -16.41
C ASN A 35 23.63 15.10 -17.27
N ALA A 36 24.39 14.34 -18.06
CA ALA A 36 23.84 13.25 -18.88
C ALA A 36 23.15 12.19 -18.01
N GLN A 37 23.78 11.79 -16.91
CA GLN A 37 23.22 10.81 -15.99
C GLN A 37 21.96 11.34 -15.29
N LEU A 38 21.95 12.60 -14.86
CA LEU A 38 20.78 13.24 -14.26
C LEU A 38 19.62 13.31 -15.26
N ALA A 39 19.89 13.66 -16.52
CA ALA A 39 18.89 13.73 -17.57
C ALA A 39 18.28 12.34 -17.84
N GLN A 40 19.10 11.28 -17.92
CA GLN A 40 18.63 9.91 -18.07
C GLN A 40 17.70 9.50 -16.91
N LYS A 41 18.08 9.80 -15.66
CA LYS A 41 17.26 9.49 -14.47
C LYS A 41 15.97 10.30 -14.42
N LYS A 42 16.00 11.57 -14.83
CA LYS A 42 14.79 12.40 -14.97
C LYS A 42 13.83 11.80 -15.99
N ASN A 43 14.32 11.42 -17.16
CA ASN A 43 13.52 10.81 -18.20
C ASN A 43 12.89 9.49 -17.72
N ALA A 44 13.68 8.61 -17.09
CA ALA A 44 13.15 7.37 -16.52
C ALA A 44 12.03 7.63 -15.49
N TYR A 45 12.23 8.58 -14.58
CA TYR A 45 11.20 8.97 -13.61
C TYR A 45 9.92 9.49 -14.28
N TYR A 46 10.04 10.40 -15.24
CA TYR A 46 8.86 10.97 -15.91
C TYR A 46 8.15 9.95 -16.80
N THR A 47 8.88 9.05 -17.46
CA THR A 47 8.30 7.94 -18.23
C THR A 47 7.56 6.95 -17.31
N ALA A 48 8.15 6.59 -16.17
CA ALA A 48 7.50 5.73 -15.19
C ALA A 48 6.27 6.41 -14.56
N LYS A 49 6.35 7.71 -14.27
CA LYS A 49 5.23 8.50 -13.75
C LYS A 49 4.08 8.61 -14.76
N ALA A 50 4.40 8.65 -16.06
CA ALA A 50 3.42 8.65 -17.13
C ALA A 50 2.84 7.26 -17.42
N ASN A 51 3.40 6.19 -16.84
CA ASN A 51 2.86 4.84 -17.02
C ASN A 51 1.56 4.67 -16.20
N PRO A 52 0.41 4.47 -16.86
CA PRO A 52 -0.89 4.40 -16.19
C PRO A 52 -0.97 3.24 -15.19
N ARG A 53 -0.23 2.15 -15.42
CA ARG A 53 -0.18 1.01 -14.49
C ARG A 53 0.49 1.39 -13.17
N ILE A 54 1.65 2.05 -13.24
CA ILE A 54 2.38 2.49 -12.05
C ILE A 54 1.57 3.56 -11.30
N ALA A 55 0.90 4.45 -12.03
CA ALA A 55 0.00 5.42 -11.43
C ALA A 55 -1.15 4.73 -10.67
N GLN A 56 -1.76 3.69 -11.25
CA GLN A 56 -2.81 2.91 -10.62
C GLN A 56 -2.32 2.12 -9.39
N GLU A 57 -1.15 1.48 -9.48
CA GLU A 57 -0.53 0.74 -8.37
C GLU A 57 -0.20 1.64 -7.16
N ASN A 58 0.04 2.93 -7.40
CA ASN A 58 0.28 3.94 -6.36
C ASN A 58 -1.00 4.64 -5.86
N GLN A 59 -2.18 4.35 -6.42
CA GLN A 59 -3.44 4.89 -5.89
C GLN A 59 -3.79 4.26 -4.55
N LEU A 60 -4.40 5.07 -3.68
CA LEU A 60 -4.92 4.59 -2.42
C LEU A 60 -6.11 3.66 -2.66
N PHE A 61 -6.15 2.55 -1.92
CA PHE A 61 -7.29 1.64 -1.94
C PHE A 61 -8.58 2.36 -1.58
N GLY A 62 -8.52 3.33 -0.64
CA GLY A 62 -9.64 4.16 -0.24
C GLY A 62 -10.29 4.94 -1.38
N ASP A 63 -9.50 5.41 -2.34
CA ASP A 63 -9.97 6.24 -3.45
C ASP A 63 -10.63 5.38 -4.56
N LEU A 64 -10.14 4.15 -4.75
CA LEU A 64 -10.66 3.22 -5.74
C LEU A 64 -11.86 2.40 -5.25
N ALA A 65 -11.97 2.19 -3.95
CA ALA A 65 -13.01 1.40 -3.32
C ALA A 65 -14.45 1.82 -3.70
N PRO A 66 -14.82 3.12 -3.74
CA PRO A 66 -16.15 3.55 -4.19
C PRO A 66 -16.48 3.16 -5.63
N LEU A 67 -15.50 3.25 -6.54
CA LEU A 67 -15.66 2.85 -7.94
C LEU A 67 -15.89 1.33 -8.04
N PHE A 68 -15.15 0.55 -7.26
CA PHE A 68 -15.33 -0.90 -7.20
C PHE A 68 -16.73 -1.29 -6.69
N ILE A 69 -17.20 -0.64 -5.60
CA ILE A 69 -18.54 -0.88 -5.06
C ILE A 69 -19.60 -0.59 -6.13
N LYS A 70 -19.52 0.56 -6.78
CA LYS A 70 -20.47 1.00 -7.81
C LYS A 70 -20.54 0.03 -8.98
N ASN A 71 -19.39 -0.43 -9.47
CA ASN A 71 -19.30 -1.21 -10.71
C ASN A 71 -19.47 -2.72 -10.49
N HIS A 72 -19.19 -3.25 -9.30
CA HIS A 72 -19.15 -4.70 -9.08
C HIS A 72 -20.02 -5.20 -7.94
N ILE A 73 -20.28 -4.38 -6.91
CA ILE A 73 -21.04 -4.83 -5.73
C ILE A 73 -22.52 -4.49 -5.86
N VAL A 74 -22.85 -3.26 -6.30
CA VAL A 74 -24.24 -2.79 -6.41
C VAL A 74 -25.06 -3.65 -7.39
N LEU A 75 -24.41 -4.24 -8.39
CA LEU A 75 -25.04 -5.10 -9.39
C LEU A 75 -25.37 -6.52 -8.89
N ARG A 76 -24.95 -6.89 -7.67
CA ARG A 76 -25.16 -8.24 -7.13
C ARG A 76 -26.48 -8.34 -6.34
N PRO A 77 -27.19 -9.48 -6.39
CA PRO A 77 -28.40 -9.71 -5.59
C PRO A 77 -28.18 -9.51 -4.09
N SER A 78 -27.02 -9.94 -3.59
CA SER A 78 -26.59 -9.83 -2.19
C SER A 78 -25.73 -8.58 -1.92
N LYS A 79 -25.96 -7.47 -2.65
CA LYS A 79 -25.20 -6.22 -2.52
C LYS A 79 -25.01 -5.76 -1.08
N ARG A 80 -26.05 -5.85 -0.22
CA ARG A 80 -25.95 -5.45 1.19
C ARG A 80 -24.86 -6.21 1.94
N THR A 81 -24.82 -7.52 1.78
CA THR A 81 -23.82 -8.39 2.42
C THR A 81 -22.42 -8.09 1.90
N TYR A 82 -22.26 -7.99 0.58
CA TYR A 82 -20.98 -7.68 -0.04
C TYR A 82 -20.46 -6.28 0.32
N THR A 83 -21.33 -5.26 0.35
CA THR A 83 -20.97 -3.91 0.80
C THR A 83 -20.51 -3.93 2.25
N TYR A 84 -21.22 -4.63 3.14
CA TYR A 84 -20.82 -4.74 4.54
C TYR A 84 -19.45 -5.43 4.72
N MET A 85 -19.21 -6.53 4.01
CA MET A 85 -17.91 -7.22 4.03
C MET A 85 -16.80 -6.35 3.47
N PHE A 86 -17.05 -5.67 2.36
CA PHE A 86 -16.07 -4.81 1.70
C PHE A 86 -15.73 -3.57 2.55
N ASN A 87 -16.72 -2.96 3.22
CA ASN A 87 -16.48 -1.83 4.12
C ASN A 87 -15.54 -2.18 5.28
N LYS A 88 -15.57 -3.43 5.75
CA LYS A 88 -14.63 -3.91 6.78
C LYS A 88 -13.19 -3.96 6.28
N ILE A 89 -12.99 -4.35 5.02
CA ILE A 89 -11.68 -4.39 4.34
C ILE A 89 -11.21 -2.96 4.09
N LEU A 90 -12.11 -2.11 3.57
CA LEU A 90 -11.87 -0.70 3.33
C LEU A 90 -11.41 0.04 4.59
N ALA A 91 -12.06 -0.17 5.73
CA ALA A 91 -11.67 0.48 6.99
C ALA A 91 -10.22 0.18 7.41
N HIS A 92 -9.69 -1.00 7.06
CA HIS A 92 -8.32 -1.38 7.38
C HIS A 92 -7.32 -0.89 6.31
N PHE A 93 -7.63 -1.10 5.03
CA PHE A 93 -6.69 -0.83 3.94
C PHE A 93 -6.83 0.56 3.30
N ALA A 94 -7.75 1.43 3.74
CA ALA A 94 -8.04 2.72 3.08
C ALA A 94 -6.80 3.58 2.82
N LYS A 95 -5.83 3.57 3.74
CA LYS A 95 -4.59 4.37 3.65
C LYS A 95 -3.43 3.66 2.93
N TYR A 96 -3.64 2.43 2.48
CA TYR A 96 -2.63 1.66 1.76
C TYR A 96 -2.73 1.97 0.27
N CYS A 97 -1.58 2.09 -0.40
CA CYS A 97 -1.54 2.04 -1.85
C CYS A 97 -1.79 0.60 -2.32
N LEU A 98 -2.34 0.42 -3.51
CA LEU A 98 -2.62 -0.92 -4.05
C LEU A 98 -1.38 -1.83 -4.06
N LYS A 99 -0.21 -1.30 -4.43
CA LYS A 99 1.05 -2.04 -4.46
C LYS A 99 1.49 -2.57 -3.08
N ASP A 100 1.04 -1.93 -2.00
CA ASP A 100 1.43 -2.27 -0.63
C ASP A 100 0.51 -3.34 -0.02
N ILE A 101 -0.64 -3.63 -0.67
CA ILE A 101 -1.56 -4.70 -0.26
C ILE A 101 -1.06 -6.03 -0.82
N THR A 102 -0.18 -6.68 -0.07
CA THR A 102 0.38 -7.98 -0.46
C THR A 102 -0.50 -9.15 0.03
N PRO A 103 -0.36 -10.37 -0.54
CA PRO A 103 -1.03 -11.56 -0.01
C PRO A 103 -0.75 -11.80 1.48
N LEU A 104 0.46 -11.48 1.94
CA LEU A 104 0.84 -11.60 3.35
C LEU A 104 0.08 -10.61 4.24
N GLU A 105 -0.11 -9.39 3.77
CA GLU A 105 -0.87 -8.35 4.49
C GLU A 105 -2.35 -8.75 4.59
N VAL A 106 -2.90 -9.26 3.50
CA VAL A 106 -4.27 -9.81 3.47
C VAL A 106 -4.40 -10.98 4.43
N GLN A 107 -3.45 -11.93 4.41
CA GLN A 107 -3.43 -13.07 5.33
C GLN A 107 -3.34 -12.62 6.79
N SER A 108 -2.48 -11.65 7.10
CA SER A 108 -2.29 -11.11 8.45
C SER A 108 -3.59 -10.45 8.95
N TYR A 109 -4.26 -9.66 8.12
CA TYR A 109 -5.56 -9.07 8.43
C TYR A 109 -6.63 -10.14 8.75
N TYR A 110 -6.70 -11.22 7.95
CA TYR A 110 -7.60 -12.34 8.23
C TYR A 110 -7.28 -12.99 9.59
N HIS A 111 -6.02 -13.29 9.87
CA HIS A 111 -5.60 -13.92 11.12
C HIS A 111 -5.90 -13.04 12.34
N GLN A 112 -5.67 -11.73 12.24
CA GLN A 112 -6.01 -10.79 13.30
C GLN A 112 -7.51 -10.80 13.62
N ARG A 113 -8.37 -10.71 12.60
CA ARG A 113 -9.84 -10.76 12.76
C ARG A 113 -10.32 -12.09 13.36
N HIS A 114 -9.72 -13.22 12.97
CA HIS A 114 -10.05 -14.54 13.53
C HIS A 114 -9.53 -14.72 14.97
N GLY A 115 -8.35 -14.17 15.29
CA GLY A 115 -7.77 -14.18 16.64
C GLY A 115 -8.53 -13.29 17.62
N GLU A 116 -9.01 -12.13 17.17
CA GLU A 116 -9.91 -11.27 17.93
C GLU A 116 -11.23 -12.00 18.24
N HIS A 117 -11.84 -12.67 17.25
CA HIS A 117 -13.08 -13.45 17.45
C HIS A 117 -12.93 -14.57 18.50
N ARG A 118 -11.77 -15.23 18.56
CA ARG A 118 -11.45 -16.25 19.58
C ARG A 118 -11.26 -15.66 20.98
N SER A 119 -10.80 -14.41 21.06
CA SER A 119 -10.61 -13.72 22.34
C SER A 119 -11.94 -13.25 22.94
N TYR A 120 -12.87 -12.80 22.10
CA TYR A 120 -14.24 -12.45 22.53
C TYR A 120 -15.06 -13.66 22.96
N THR A 121 -14.92 -14.82 22.31
CA THR A 121 -15.60 -16.05 22.73
C THR A 121 -15.09 -16.55 24.09
N LYS A 122 -13.78 -16.48 24.36
CA LYS A 122 -13.23 -16.81 25.69
C LYS A 122 -13.67 -15.84 26.78
N ARG A 123 -13.72 -14.53 26.51
CA ARG A 123 -14.22 -13.54 27.47
C ARG A 123 -15.73 -13.66 27.72
N ALA A 124 -16.52 -13.96 26.68
CA ALA A 124 -17.95 -14.19 26.83
C ALA A 124 -18.23 -15.46 27.67
N LEU A 125 -17.48 -16.54 27.46
CA LEU A 125 -17.57 -17.76 28.27
C LEU A 125 -17.17 -17.55 29.75
N LEU A 126 -16.28 -16.60 30.03
CA LEU A 126 -15.88 -16.24 31.40
C LEU A 126 -16.87 -15.30 32.10
N LEU A 127 -17.80 -14.68 31.37
CA LEU A 127 -18.82 -13.77 31.88
C LEU A 127 -20.22 -14.40 31.95
N LEU A 128 -20.37 -15.66 31.54
CA LEU A 128 -21.62 -16.39 31.74
C LEU A 128 -21.76 -16.77 33.23
N PRO A 129 -22.91 -16.52 33.87
CA PRO A 129 -23.18 -17.00 35.22
C PRO A 129 -23.03 -18.52 35.27
N LYS A 130 -22.36 -19.06 36.30
CA LYS A 130 -22.09 -20.49 36.51
C LYS A 130 -23.33 -21.39 36.69
N HIS A 131 -24.54 -20.92 36.35
CA HIS A 131 -25.81 -21.62 36.61
C HIS A 131 -26.57 -22.06 35.35
N VAL A 132 -25.87 -22.33 34.25
CA VAL A 132 -26.46 -23.06 33.13
C VAL A 132 -25.49 -24.14 32.65
N LEU A 133 -25.21 -25.11 33.51
CA LEU A 133 -24.84 -26.45 33.05
C LEU A 133 -26.14 -27.28 33.10
N PRO A 134 -26.55 -27.92 31.99
CA PRO A 134 -27.67 -28.84 32.04
C PRO A 134 -27.29 -30.02 32.94
N TYR A 135 -28.14 -30.31 33.92
CA TYR A 135 -28.14 -31.60 34.59
C TYR A 135 -28.39 -32.71 33.54
N HIS A 136 -27.79 -33.87 33.81
CA HIS A 136 -27.90 -35.13 33.08
C HIS A 136 -29.28 -35.43 32.50
#